data_AF-A0A1G6Q8R6-F1
#
_entry.id   AF-A0A1G6Q8R6-F1
#
_cell.length_a   1.000
_cell.length_b   1.000
_cell.length_c   1.000
_cell.angle_alpha   90.00
_cell.angle_beta   90.00
_cell.angle_gamma   90.00
#
_symmetry.space_group_name_H-M   'P 1'
#
loop_
_entity.id
_entity.type
_entity.pdbx_description
1 polymer ?
#
loop_
_entity_poly.entity_id
_entity_poly.type
_entity_poly.pdbx_seq_one_letter_code
_entity_poly.pdbx_strand_id
1 'polypeptide(L)'
;MKTRTWLLRAFAVAVAVVLGACGGGGGGGGGFPIAGLPGATTVTLNGTVTFDSVPNATGTLNYSAIAIKPVRGAVVEVVNGASAVVATASTDASGAYSVSVPSNTTVVVRVKAQMLQTGSGASWDVTVRDNTQSDAIYAMETPAFPTGVVATLTRDVHAPSGWDGASYASTRVGGPFALLDTIYTTQAKVLSVAPGTAFPLLRVFWSVNNVPASGNLALGQIGTTFFTNRSTGRAIYVLGKENVDTDEYDAPVVAHEWGHYYQSAFSRDDSPGGSHSLSELLDRRLAFSEGWGNAWSGIALGRSNYTDSTGPGQAQGGNLNLAAGAPSNPGWFREASIHSILWNLNNQVGFKPIHDTLTATSFKNGVAVTSIHPFTAAFNSAAPGSVGALNALLAGQSINAASNDPFGVQETNGSTVVGLQSFALPMYKAATVGGATSACVTNQAGAGNKLGSYVYLRFTAPAGNHPITVTGPPAADPDFVVYAGRQIAEADGLGASETATVSLPGGEAVLVLNDFNNSSSNTCFTVTIN
;
A
#
# COMPACT_ATOMS: atom_id res chain seq x y z
N MET A 1 -18.98 -35.50 17.51
CA MET A 1 -18.33 -34.34 16.86
C MET A 1 -18.88 -33.08 17.50
N LYS A 2 -18.07 -32.37 18.30
CA LYS A 2 -18.44 -31.07 18.88
C LYS A 2 -17.81 -29.99 18.00
N THR A 3 -18.61 -29.37 17.13
CA THR A 3 -18.23 -28.16 16.41
C THR A 3 -18.04 -27.03 17.42
N ARG A 4 -16.81 -26.51 17.53
CA ARG A 4 -16.49 -25.34 18.35
C ARG A 4 -16.65 -24.10 17.47
N THR A 5 -17.69 -23.32 17.73
CA THR A 5 -17.96 -22.05 17.05
C THR A 5 -17.06 -20.97 17.66
N TRP A 6 -16.11 -20.45 16.88
CA TRP A 6 -15.35 -19.24 17.22
C TRP A 6 -16.19 -18.02 16.85
N LEU A 7 -16.30 -17.03 17.75
CA LEU A 7 -17.03 -15.78 17.49
C LEU A 7 -16.02 -14.70 17.11
N LEU A 8 -16.06 -14.23 15.86
CA LEU A 8 -15.50 -12.92 15.50
C LEU A 8 -16.50 -11.84 15.92
N ARG A 9 -16.05 -10.89 16.74
CA ARG A 9 -16.84 -9.71 17.10
C ARG A 9 -16.07 -8.44 16.76
N ALA A 10 -16.69 -7.65 15.89
CA ALA A 10 -16.38 -6.26 15.62
C ALA A 10 -16.76 -5.38 16.83
N PHE A 11 -15.82 -4.63 17.41
CA PHE A 11 -16.08 -3.73 18.55
C PHE A 11 -15.90 -2.25 18.19
N ALA A 12 -16.86 -1.42 18.60
CA ALA A 12 -16.74 0.04 18.68
C ALA A 12 -16.29 0.43 20.11
N VAL A 13 -15.29 1.32 20.24
CA VAL A 13 -14.75 1.76 21.54
C VAL A 13 -15.37 3.10 21.92
N ALA A 14 -16.02 3.16 23.08
CA ALA A 14 -16.38 4.40 23.77
C ALA A 14 -15.60 4.47 25.10
N VAL A 15 -14.88 5.57 25.32
CA VAL A 15 -14.07 5.82 26.53
C VAL A 15 -14.83 6.74 27.46
N ALA A 16 -15.08 6.31 28.70
CA ALA A 16 -15.53 7.16 29.80
C ALA A 16 -14.56 7.02 30.98
N VAL A 17 -13.94 8.12 31.39
CA VAL A 17 -13.05 8.22 32.55
C VAL A 17 -13.88 8.66 33.75
N VAL A 18 -13.82 7.89 34.85
CA VAL A 18 -14.28 8.35 36.16
C VAL A 18 -13.19 8.09 37.19
N LEU A 19 -12.69 9.16 37.79
CA LEU A 19 -11.84 9.19 38.98
C LEU A 19 -12.71 8.98 40.22
N GLY A 20 -12.36 8.01 41.05
CA GLY A 20 -12.97 7.79 42.37
C GLY A 20 -11.89 7.73 43.44
N ALA A 21 -11.81 8.78 44.26
CA ALA A 21 -11.12 8.76 45.55
C ALA A 21 -12.09 8.29 46.64
N CYS A 22 -11.60 7.54 47.63
CA CYS A 22 -12.04 7.60 49.02
C CYS A 22 -10.99 6.94 49.92
N GLY A 23 -10.60 7.67 50.97
CA GLY A 23 -9.83 7.15 52.10
C GLY A 23 -10.73 6.59 53.20
N GLY A 24 -10.10 5.94 54.18
CA GLY A 24 -10.73 5.52 55.43
C GLY A 24 -9.88 4.47 56.14
N GLY A 25 -9.30 4.83 57.28
CA GLY A 25 -8.48 3.94 58.11
C GLY A 25 -9.25 3.25 59.25
N GLY A 26 -8.57 2.34 59.95
CA GLY A 26 -8.89 1.95 61.32
C GLY A 26 -8.79 0.45 61.64
N GLY A 27 -8.02 0.12 62.69
CA GLY A 27 -8.34 -0.97 63.63
C GLY A 27 -7.51 -2.25 63.53
N GLY A 28 -6.60 -2.45 64.49
CA GLY A 28 -5.84 -3.69 64.66
C GLY A 28 -6.58 -4.79 65.42
N GLY A 29 -6.04 -6.01 65.34
CA GLY A 29 -6.46 -7.17 66.13
C GLY A 29 -5.65 -8.40 65.73
N GLY A 30 -4.72 -8.82 66.61
CA GLY A 30 -3.85 -9.96 66.39
C GLY A 30 -4.58 -11.30 66.41
N GLY A 31 -4.25 -12.15 65.44
CA GLY A 31 -4.65 -13.55 65.34
C GLY A 31 -3.54 -14.34 64.64
N PHE A 32 -3.18 -15.47 65.24
CA PHE A 32 -2.07 -16.37 64.93
C PHE A 32 -1.89 -16.73 63.43
N PRO A 33 -0.65 -16.89 62.93
CA PRO A 33 -0.41 -17.21 61.53
C PRO A 33 -0.62 -18.70 61.29
N ILE A 34 -1.76 -19.07 60.73
CA ILE A 34 -1.81 -20.23 59.84
C ILE A 34 -1.14 -19.79 58.54
N ALA A 35 0.09 -20.26 58.34
CA ALA A 35 0.86 -20.05 57.12
C ALA A 35 0.20 -20.78 55.94
N GLY A 36 -0.90 -20.23 55.44
CA GLY A 36 -1.25 -20.36 54.03
C GLY A 36 -0.24 -19.51 53.28
N LEU A 37 0.60 -20.13 52.46
CA LEU A 37 1.39 -19.42 51.46
C LEU A 37 0.45 -18.43 50.75
N PRO A 38 0.76 -17.11 50.68
CA PRO A 38 -0.07 -16.21 49.90
C PRO A 38 -0.08 -16.75 48.48
N GLY A 39 -1.26 -17.21 48.03
CA GLY A 39 -1.44 -17.61 46.63
C GLY A 39 -0.97 -16.47 45.74
N ALA A 40 -0.28 -16.80 44.65
CA ALA A 40 0.24 -15.79 43.73
C ALA A 40 -0.90 -14.84 43.35
N THR A 41 -0.75 -13.53 43.59
CA THR A 41 -1.78 -12.53 43.27
C THR A 41 -1.95 -12.37 41.76
N THR A 42 -0.93 -12.74 41.00
CA THR A 42 -0.86 -12.72 39.54
C THR A 42 -0.36 -14.05 38.99
N VAL A 43 -0.76 -14.37 37.76
CA VAL A 43 -0.34 -15.54 36.98
C VAL A 43 0.37 -15.05 35.73
N THR A 44 1.52 -15.64 35.38
CA THR A 44 2.15 -15.38 34.07
C THR A 44 1.42 -16.21 33.01
N LEU A 45 0.68 -15.55 32.13
CA LEU A 45 0.01 -16.15 30.99
C LEU A 45 0.90 -16.10 29.76
N ASN A 46 1.26 -17.27 29.25
CA ASN A 46 2.03 -17.43 28.02
C ASN A 46 1.17 -18.09 26.94
N GLY A 47 1.60 -18.01 25.69
CA GLY A 47 1.08 -18.84 24.62
C GLY A 47 1.65 -18.46 23.27
N THR A 48 1.30 -19.24 22.26
CA THR A 48 1.63 -18.95 20.87
C THR A 48 0.35 -18.69 20.08
N VAL A 49 0.39 -17.66 19.24
CA VAL A 49 -0.68 -17.32 18.32
C VAL A 49 -0.27 -17.73 16.91
N THR A 50 -1.13 -18.49 16.24
CA THR A 50 -0.89 -18.98 14.88
C THR A 50 -2.10 -18.80 13.98
N PHE A 51 -1.90 -18.89 12.67
CA PHE A 51 -2.95 -18.90 11.66
C PHE A 51 -2.66 -19.92 10.56
N ASP A 52 -3.71 -20.39 9.90
CA ASP A 52 -3.59 -21.16 8.66
C ASP A 52 -3.19 -20.23 7.50
N SER A 53 -2.00 -20.42 6.95
CA SER A 53 -1.55 -19.78 5.71
C SER A 53 -1.84 -20.71 4.54
N VAL A 54 -2.61 -20.23 3.55
CA VAL A 54 -2.83 -20.94 2.30
C VAL A 54 -1.79 -20.48 1.27
N PRO A 55 -0.91 -21.35 0.75
CA PRO A 55 0.08 -20.92 -0.24
C PRO A 55 -0.55 -20.60 -1.60
N ASN A 56 -0.09 -19.51 -2.22
CA ASN A 56 -0.31 -19.20 -3.63
C ASN A 56 1.04 -19.10 -4.36
N ALA A 57 1.53 -20.23 -4.88
CA ALA A 57 2.81 -20.26 -5.60
C ALA A 57 2.65 -19.97 -7.10
N THR A 58 1.49 -20.29 -7.67
CA THR A 58 1.28 -20.38 -9.13
C THR A 58 0.11 -19.56 -9.66
N GLY A 59 -0.51 -18.71 -8.85
CA GLY A 59 -1.77 -18.03 -9.17
C GLY A 59 -3.02 -18.80 -8.73
N THR A 60 -2.88 -19.84 -7.91
CA THR A 60 -4.00 -20.61 -7.35
C THR A 60 -3.74 -20.89 -5.88
N LEU A 61 -4.81 -20.93 -5.07
CA LEU A 61 -4.68 -21.30 -3.67
C LEU A 61 -4.51 -22.82 -3.52
N ASN A 62 -3.44 -23.22 -2.82
CA ASN A 62 -3.17 -24.62 -2.53
C ASN A 62 -3.65 -25.01 -1.12
N TYR A 63 -4.95 -25.30 -0.99
CA TYR A 63 -5.54 -25.73 0.29
C TYR A 63 -5.00 -27.05 0.82
N SER A 64 -4.45 -27.93 -0.02
CA SER A 64 -3.81 -29.17 0.44
C SER A 64 -2.46 -28.93 1.14
N ALA A 65 -1.88 -27.74 0.97
CA ALA A 65 -0.60 -27.33 1.53
C ALA A 65 -0.75 -26.22 2.58
N ILE A 66 -1.91 -26.12 3.25
CA ILE A 66 -2.09 -25.20 4.38
C ILE A 66 -0.95 -25.38 5.38
N ALA A 67 -0.28 -24.28 5.70
CA ALA A 67 0.82 -24.24 6.63
C ALA A 67 0.45 -23.38 7.84
N ILE A 68 0.71 -23.87 9.04
CA ILE A 68 0.53 -23.09 10.26
C ILE A 68 1.68 -22.09 10.37
N LYS A 69 1.37 -20.80 10.39
CA LYS A 69 2.35 -19.71 10.56
C LYS A 69 2.09 -18.92 11.85
N PRO A 70 3.12 -18.31 12.44
CA PRO A 70 2.95 -17.45 13.60
C PRO A 70 2.23 -16.15 13.23
N VAL A 71 1.36 -15.66 14.10
CA VAL A 71 0.84 -14.28 13.99
C VAL A 71 1.88 -13.34 14.60
N ARG A 72 2.54 -12.53 13.77
CA ARG A 72 3.70 -11.71 14.17
C ARG A 72 3.30 -10.28 14.53
N GLY A 73 3.78 -9.75 15.66
CA GLY A 73 3.60 -8.35 16.05
C GLY A 73 2.19 -7.93 16.46
N ALA A 74 1.25 -8.87 16.64
CA ALA A 74 -0.15 -8.58 16.88
C ALA A 74 -0.43 -8.23 18.35
N VAL A 75 -1.34 -7.29 18.58
CA VAL A 75 -1.80 -6.92 19.92
C VAL A 75 -2.63 -8.05 20.54
N VAL A 76 -2.27 -8.43 21.76
CA VAL A 76 -2.99 -9.41 22.60
C VAL A 76 -3.57 -8.69 23.81
N GLU A 77 -4.88 -8.75 23.99
CA GLU A 77 -5.61 -8.26 25.16
C GLU A 77 -6.10 -9.45 25.99
N VAL A 78 -5.91 -9.41 27.30
CA VAL A 78 -6.60 -10.31 28.24
C VAL A 78 -7.79 -9.58 28.80
N VAL A 79 -8.98 -10.13 28.60
CA VAL A 79 -10.25 -9.46 28.92
C VAL A 79 -11.00 -10.27 29.97
N ASN A 80 -11.49 -9.61 31.03
CA ASN A 80 -12.23 -10.27 32.10
C ASN A 80 -13.73 -10.40 31.78
N GLY A 81 -14.48 -11.08 32.66
CA GLY A 81 -15.93 -11.24 32.52
C GLY A 81 -16.76 -9.94 32.51
N ALA A 82 -16.18 -8.80 32.90
CA ALA A 82 -16.81 -7.48 32.83
C ALA A 82 -16.47 -6.74 31.51
N SER A 83 -15.87 -7.44 30.53
CA SER A 83 -15.37 -6.86 29.26
C SER A 83 -14.26 -5.81 29.43
N ALA A 84 -13.60 -5.76 30.59
CA ALA A 84 -12.46 -4.88 30.82
C ALA A 84 -11.15 -5.55 30.40
N VAL A 85 -10.29 -4.83 29.68
CA VAL A 85 -8.93 -5.25 29.39
C VAL A 85 -8.13 -5.18 30.69
N VAL A 86 -7.71 -6.35 31.20
CA VAL A 86 -6.95 -6.47 32.45
C VAL A 86 -5.44 -6.56 32.21
N ALA A 87 -5.01 -6.89 31.00
CA ALA A 87 -3.62 -6.85 30.58
C ALA A 87 -3.49 -6.77 29.06
N THR A 88 -2.35 -6.29 28.57
CA THR A 88 -2.03 -6.20 27.14
C THR A 88 -0.59 -6.66 26.90
N ALA A 89 -0.35 -7.35 25.80
CA ALA A 89 0.96 -7.71 25.27
C ALA A 89 0.93 -7.65 23.74
N SER A 90 2.05 -7.99 23.11
CA SER A 90 2.13 -8.22 21.66
C SER A 90 2.81 -9.55 21.38
N THR A 91 2.47 -10.18 20.25
CA THR A 91 3.19 -11.37 19.80
C THR A 91 4.55 -11.02 19.21
N ASP A 92 5.55 -11.86 19.46
CA ASP A 92 6.87 -11.73 18.85
C ASP A 92 6.92 -12.33 17.43
N ALA A 93 8.14 -12.42 16.84
CA ALA A 93 8.34 -12.97 15.50
C ALA A 93 8.02 -14.48 15.39
N SER A 94 7.99 -15.20 16.52
CA SER A 94 7.57 -16.60 16.61
C SER A 94 6.08 -16.76 16.96
N GLY A 95 5.35 -15.66 17.11
CA GLY A 95 3.95 -15.64 17.52
C GLY A 95 3.74 -15.82 19.03
N ALA A 96 4.82 -15.85 19.81
CA ALA A 96 4.73 -16.05 21.26
C ALA A 96 4.33 -14.74 21.96
N TYR A 97 3.54 -14.85 23.02
CA TYR A 97 3.21 -13.75 23.93
C TYR A 97 3.39 -14.19 25.39
N SER A 98 3.67 -13.21 26.26
CA SER A 98 3.77 -13.39 27.70
C SER A 98 3.22 -12.16 28.41
N VAL A 99 2.33 -12.36 29.39
CA VAL A 99 1.67 -11.26 30.10
C VAL A 99 1.29 -11.66 31.53
N SER A 100 1.42 -10.73 32.48
CA SER A 100 0.97 -10.94 33.86
C SER A 100 -0.52 -10.62 33.99
N VAL A 101 -1.31 -11.53 34.57
CA VAL A 101 -2.76 -11.39 34.71
C VAL A 101 -3.20 -11.65 36.15
N PRO A 102 -4.34 -11.11 36.62
CA PRO A 102 -4.86 -11.41 37.95
C PRO A 102 -5.13 -12.91 38.16
N SER A 103 -4.77 -13.44 39.32
CA SER A 103 -5.12 -14.80 39.73
C SER A 103 -6.62 -14.96 39.99
N ASN A 104 -7.12 -16.19 39.97
CA ASN A 104 -8.51 -16.57 40.24
C ASN A 104 -9.56 -15.73 39.47
N THR A 105 -9.22 -15.30 38.26
CA THR A 105 -10.08 -14.46 37.43
C THR A 105 -10.47 -15.25 36.18
N THR A 106 -11.74 -15.21 35.81
CA THR A 106 -12.21 -15.73 34.52
C THR A 106 -11.92 -14.71 33.43
N VAL A 107 -11.14 -15.11 32.43
CA VAL A 107 -10.67 -14.25 31.34
C VAL A 107 -10.84 -14.93 29.98
N VAL A 108 -10.79 -14.13 28.92
CA VAL A 108 -10.54 -14.55 27.54
C VAL A 108 -9.23 -13.93 27.06
N VAL A 109 -8.54 -14.61 26.15
CA VAL A 109 -7.46 -14.01 25.36
C VAL A 109 -8.07 -13.53 24.06
N ARG A 110 -7.97 -12.23 23.78
CA ARG A 110 -8.35 -11.60 22.52
C ARG A 110 -7.08 -11.23 21.76
N VAL A 111 -6.95 -11.72 20.54
CA VAL A 111 -5.89 -11.30 19.62
C VAL A 111 -6.52 -10.41 18.56
N LYS A 112 -6.05 -9.17 18.46
CA LYS A 112 -6.52 -8.21 17.44
C LYS A 112 -5.65 -8.34 16.20
N ALA A 113 -6.27 -8.22 15.03
CA ALA A 113 -5.55 -8.03 13.76
C ALA A 113 -5.02 -6.58 13.69
N GLN A 114 -4.10 -6.27 14.61
CA GLN A 114 -3.49 -4.95 14.77
C GLN A 114 -2.03 -5.12 15.16
N MET A 115 -1.12 -4.44 14.45
CA MET A 115 0.24 -4.21 14.91
C MET A 115 0.35 -2.78 15.42
N LEU A 116 0.86 -2.62 16.64
CA LEU A 116 1.01 -1.31 17.28
C LEU A 116 2.37 -1.22 17.95
N GLN A 117 3.17 -0.24 17.54
CA GLN A 117 4.41 0.13 18.20
C GLN A 117 4.50 1.65 18.30
N THR A 118 4.67 2.16 19.52
CA THR A 118 4.78 3.59 19.81
C THR A 118 6.17 3.89 20.39
N GLY A 119 6.59 5.15 20.33
CA GLY A 119 7.88 5.60 20.88
C GLY A 119 8.72 6.38 19.87
N SER A 120 9.97 6.65 20.23
CA SER A 120 10.91 7.47 19.44
C SER A 120 11.77 6.68 18.44
N GLY A 121 11.64 5.35 18.42
CA GLY A 121 12.29 4.47 17.43
C GLY A 121 11.39 4.22 16.23
N ALA A 122 11.52 3.05 15.60
CA ALA A 122 10.53 2.61 14.63
C ALA A 122 9.14 2.55 15.30
N SER A 123 8.13 3.05 14.58
CA SER A 123 6.75 3.13 15.08
C SER A 123 5.77 2.79 13.97
N TRP A 124 4.63 2.20 14.33
CA TRP A 124 3.57 1.87 13.39
C TRP A 124 2.23 1.70 14.10
N ASP A 125 1.15 1.98 13.37
CA ASP A 125 -0.23 1.60 13.73
C ASP A 125 -0.88 1.01 12.48
N VAL A 126 -1.01 -0.31 12.45
CA VAL A 126 -1.61 -1.05 11.34
C VAL A 126 -2.81 -1.81 11.89
N THR A 127 -3.97 -1.65 11.26
CA THR A 127 -5.19 -2.36 11.65
C THR A 127 -5.84 -3.02 10.45
N VAL A 128 -6.27 -4.28 10.59
CA VAL A 128 -7.17 -4.93 9.64
C VAL A 128 -8.61 -4.83 10.15
N ARG A 129 -9.50 -4.33 9.29
CA ARG A 129 -10.86 -3.89 9.62
C ARG A 129 -11.86 -4.42 8.62
N ASP A 130 -13.11 -4.54 9.06
CA ASP A 130 -14.24 -4.87 8.22
C ASP A 130 -14.97 -3.59 7.78
N ASN A 131 -14.74 -3.16 6.53
CA ASN A 131 -15.43 -2.01 5.95
C ASN A 131 -16.95 -2.22 5.81
N THR A 132 -17.42 -3.46 5.85
CA THR A 132 -18.85 -3.80 5.79
C THR A 132 -19.51 -3.91 7.16
N GLN A 133 -18.72 -3.75 8.23
CA GLN A 133 -19.16 -3.81 9.63
C GLN A 133 -18.70 -2.57 10.41
N SER A 134 -18.96 -1.38 9.87
CA SER A 134 -18.62 -0.09 10.52
C SER A 134 -17.13 0.05 10.88
N ASP A 135 -16.25 -0.40 10.00
CA ASP A 135 -14.78 -0.30 10.10
C ASP A 135 -14.18 -0.94 11.37
N ALA A 136 -14.87 -1.91 11.95
CA ALA A 136 -14.43 -2.55 13.17
C ALA A 136 -13.17 -3.39 12.96
N ILE A 137 -12.26 -3.36 13.94
CA ILE A 137 -11.01 -4.15 13.90
C ILE A 137 -11.36 -5.62 14.09
N TYR A 138 -10.80 -6.49 13.24
CA TYR A 138 -10.92 -7.93 13.40
C TYR A 138 -10.19 -8.41 14.65
N ALA A 139 -10.81 -9.34 15.37
CA ALA A 139 -10.20 -10.01 16.51
C ALA A 139 -10.71 -11.45 16.64
N MET A 140 -9.86 -12.34 17.14
CA MET A 140 -10.26 -13.68 17.58
C MET A 140 -10.15 -13.78 19.10
N GLU A 141 -11.04 -14.55 19.72
CA GLU A 141 -11.09 -14.74 21.16
C GLU A 141 -11.08 -16.22 21.54
N THR A 142 -10.36 -16.58 22.59
CA THR A 142 -10.50 -17.90 23.22
C THR A 142 -11.85 -18.04 23.92
N PRO A 143 -12.35 -19.27 24.13
CA PRO A 143 -13.34 -19.50 25.18
C PRO A 143 -12.85 -18.97 26.53
N ALA A 144 -13.77 -18.57 27.40
CA ALA A 144 -13.43 -18.11 28.74
C ALA A 144 -12.79 -19.23 29.58
N PHE A 145 -11.75 -18.90 30.34
CA PHE A 145 -11.05 -19.83 31.22
C PHE A 145 -10.62 -19.15 32.53
N PRO A 146 -10.51 -19.89 33.65
CA PRO A 146 -9.99 -19.35 34.90
C PRO A 146 -8.45 -19.28 34.86
N THR A 147 -7.88 -18.20 35.37
CA THR A 147 -6.41 -18.05 35.54
C THR A 147 -5.86 -18.90 36.68
N GLY A 148 -6.69 -19.21 37.69
CA GLY A 148 -6.30 -20.01 38.87
C GLY A 148 -5.25 -19.32 39.74
N VAL A 149 -4.55 -20.09 40.58
CA VAL A 149 -3.48 -19.62 41.49
C VAL A 149 -2.09 -20.17 41.15
N VAL A 150 -1.91 -20.64 39.91
CA VAL A 150 -0.65 -21.20 39.44
C VAL A 150 0.37 -20.10 39.11
N ALA A 151 1.66 -20.41 39.17
CA ALA A 151 2.69 -19.44 38.78
C ALA A 151 2.63 -19.08 37.29
N THR A 152 2.42 -20.10 36.43
CA THR A 152 2.42 -19.96 34.97
C THR A 152 1.25 -20.72 34.37
N LEU A 153 0.63 -20.13 33.35
CA LEU A 153 -0.46 -20.72 32.56
C LEU A 153 -0.16 -20.58 31.07
N THR A 154 -0.47 -21.61 30.28
CA THR A 154 -0.30 -21.56 28.81
C THR A 154 -1.64 -21.59 28.10
N ARG A 155 -1.84 -20.68 27.14
CA ARG A 155 -3.04 -20.60 26.28
C ARG A 155 -2.66 -20.23 24.85
N ASP A 156 -2.53 -21.25 24.02
CA ASP A 156 -2.31 -21.06 22.59
C ASP A 156 -3.60 -20.66 21.88
N VAL A 157 -3.47 -19.89 20.80
CA VAL A 157 -4.59 -19.41 19.99
C VAL A 157 -4.29 -19.71 18.53
N HIS A 158 -5.28 -20.23 17.80
CA HIS A 158 -5.13 -20.61 16.41
C HIS A 158 -6.29 -20.07 15.57
N ALA A 159 -5.96 -19.38 14.48
CA ALA A 159 -6.89 -18.81 13.52
C ALA A 159 -7.02 -19.74 12.29
N PRO A 160 -8.10 -20.55 12.20
CA PRO A 160 -8.28 -21.44 11.06
C PRO A 160 -8.62 -20.67 9.77
N SER A 161 -8.30 -21.25 8.63
CA SER A 161 -8.58 -20.67 7.30
C SER A 161 -10.08 -20.57 6.99
N GLY A 162 -10.88 -21.44 7.60
CA GLY A 162 -12.30 -21.60 7.32
C GLY A 162 -12.63 -22.66 6.27
N TRP A 163 -11.60 -23.20 5.58
CA TRP A 163 -11.72 -24.22 4.54
C TRP A 163 -11.91 -25.62 5.14
N ASP A 164 -12.88 -26.38 4.64
CA ASP A 164 -13.17 -27.74 5.13
C ASP A 164 -12.72 -28.87 4.18
N GLY A 165 -12.12 -28.50 3.05
CA GLY A 165 -11.73 -29.41 1.98
C GLY A 165 -12.50 -29.18 0.67
N ALA A 166 -13.65 -28.52 0.71
CA ALA A 166 -14.47 -28.26 -0.48
C ALA A 166 -14.87 -26.78 -0.65
N SER A 167 -15.13 -26.07 0.45
CA SER A 167 -15.48 -24.64 0.44
C SER A 167 -15.09 -23.96 1.75
N TYR A 168 -15.27 -22.63 1.81
CA TYR A 168 -15.25 -21.91 3.09
C TYR A 168 -16.54 -22.19 3.89
N ALA A 169 -16.60 -23.34 4.56
CA ALA A 169 -17.76 -23.76 5.36
C ALA A 169 -17.82 -23.13 6.76
N SER A 170 -16.79 -22.39 7.17
CA SER A 170 -16.76 -21.67 8.45
C SER A 170 -16.08 -20.31 8.30
N THR A 171 -16.14 -19.50 9.36
CA THR A 171 -15.56 -18.16 9.34
C THR A 171 -14.05 -18.22 9.05
N ARG A 172 -13.60 -17.41 8.10
CA ARG A 172 -12.18 -17.29 7.70
C ARG A 172 -11.36 -16.49 8.72
N VAL A 173 -11.18 -17.03 9.92
CA VAL A 173 -10.47 -16.35 11.02
C VAL A 173 -9.02 -16.01 10.64
N GLY A 174 -8.38 -16.86 9.84
CA GLY A 174 -6.99 -16.67 9.38
C GLY A 174 -6.78 -15.48 8.44
N GLY A 175 -7.81 -15.07 7.67
CA GLY A 175 -7.69 -14.05 6.62
C GLY A 175 -7.09 -12.72 7.11
N PRO A 176 -7.66 -12.06 8.14
CA PRO A 176 -7.11 -10.82 8.67
C PRO A 176 -5.67 -10.95 9.20
N PHE A 177 -5.27 -12.12 9.70
CA PHE A 177 -3.92 -12.34 10.20
C PHE A 177 -2.92 -12.66 9.07
N ALA A 178 -3.37 -13.27 7.96
CA ALA A 178 -2.56 -13.42 6.75
C ALA A 178 -2.23 -12.07 6.09
N LEU A 179 -3.20 -11.14 6.08
CA LEU A 179 -2.99 -9.75 5.67
C LEU A 179 -1.96 -9.06 6.57
N LEU A 180 -2.12 -9.18 7.89
CA LEU A 180 -1.19 -8.59 8.85
C LEU A 180 0.22 -9.17 8.71
N ASP A 181 0.35 -10.46 8.43
CA ASP A 181 1.61 -11.17 8.21
C ASP A 181 2.36 -10.66 6.95
N THR A 182 1.62 -10.38 5.89
CA THR A 182 2.16 -9.75 4.67
C THR A 182 2.69 -8.35 4.98
N ILE A 183 1.93 -7.53 5.70
CA ILE A 183 2.33 -6.17 6.09
C ILE A 183 3.54 -6.18 7.03
N TYR A 184 3.59 -7.12 7.97
CA TYR A 184 4.76 -7.32 8.83
C TYR A 184 6.01 -7.56 7.97
N THR A 185 5.89 -8.39 6.94
CA THR A 185 7.00 -8.75 6.05
C THR A 185 7.46 -7.54 5.22
N THR A 186 6.54 -6.75 4.68
CA THR A 186 6.89 -5.52 3.92
C THR A 186 7.53 -4.46 4.81
N GLN A 187 7.00 -4.23 6.03
CA GLN A 187 7.59 -3.33 7.01
C GLN A 187 9.00 -3.77 7.42
N ALA A 188 9.20 -5.06 7.70
CA ALA A 188 10.50 -5.62 8.05
C ALA A 188 11.53 -5.40 6.94
N LYS A 189 11.12 -5.48 5.66
CA LYS A 189 12.01 -5.20 4.53
C LYS A 189 12.52 -3.75 4.56
N VAL A 190 11.67 -2.77 4.83
CA VAL A 190 12.08 -1.36 4.98
C VAL A 190 12.96 -1.18 6.21
N LEU A 191 12.58 -1.75 7.34
CA LEU A 191 13.36 -1.67 8.59
C LEU A 191 14.76 -2.29 8.46
N SER A 192 14.97 -3.23 7.53
CA SER A 192 16.30 -3.80 7.29
C SER A 192 17.32 -2.82 6.71
N VAL A 193 16.86 -1.73 6.07
CA VAL A 193 17.71 -0.66 5.51
C VAL A 193 17.51 0.70 6.20
N ALA A 194 16.38 0.88 6.89
CA ALA A 194 16.01 2.09 7.62
C ALA A 194 15.35 1.74 8.98
N PRO A 195 16.12 1.29 9.98
CA PRO A 195 15.59 0.71 11.23
C PRO A 195 14.88 1.72 12.15
N GLY A 196 15.03 3.03 11.90
CA GLY A 196 14.34 4.09 12.63
C GLY A 196 13.05 4.58 11.98
N THR A 197 12.53 3.87 10.97
CA THR A 197 11.38 4.34 10.18
C THR A 197 10.11 4.46 11.03
N ALA A 198 9.54 5.66 11.05
CA ALA A 198 8.19 5.90 11.56
C ALA A 198 7.17 5.73 10.43
N PHE A 199 6.39 4.66 10.49
CA PHE A 199 5.34 4.36 9.53
C PHE A 199 4.07 5.15 9.87
N PRO A 200 3.52 5.95 8.93
CA PRO A 200 2.18 6.49 9.08
C PRO A 200 1.13 5.39 9.33
N LEU A 201 0.02 5.76 9.97
CA LEU A 201 -1.08 4.82 10.21
C LEU A 201 -1.57 4.21 8.89
N LEU A 202 -1.81 2.90 8.89
CA LEU A 202 -2.38 2.14 7.76
C LEU A 202 -3.62 1.37 8.20
N ARG A 203 -4.75 1.60 7.52
CA ARG A 203 -5.95 0.76 7.66
C ARG A 203 -6.02 -0.22 6.50
N VAL A 204 -6.20 -1.49 6.79
CA VAL A 204 -6.47 -2.50 5.77
C VAL A 204 -7.91 -2.94 5.94
N PHE A 205 -8.71 -2.78 4.90
CA PHE A 205 -10.11 -3.11 4.86
C PHE A 205 -10.29 -4.39 4.08
N TRP A 206 -10.81 -5.42 4.73
CA TRP A 206 -11.09 -6.70 4.10
C TRP A 206 -12.45 -7.18 4.59
N SER A 207 -13.17 -7.91 3.75
CA SER A 207 -14.41 -8.59 4.11
C SER A 207 -14.70 -9.69 3.10
N VAL A 208 -15.41 -10.73 3.53
CA VAL A 208 -16.02 -11.73 2.63
C VAL A 208 -17.01 -11.09 1.64
N ASN A 209 -17.47 -9.87 1.93
CA ASN A 209 -18.38 -9.10 1.11
C ASN A 209 -17.67 -8.16 0.13
N ASN A 210 -16.34 -8.02 0.19
CA ASN A 210 -15.60 -7.21 -0.77
C ASN A 210 -15.57 -7.92 -2.12
N VAL A 211 -16.23 -7.29 -3.11
CA VAL A 211 -16.49 -7.81 -4.45
C VAL A 211 -15.89 -6.89 -5.52
N PRO A 212 -15.56 -7.42 -6.71
CA PRO A 212 -15.03 -6.65 -7.82
C PRO A 212 -16.15 -5.90 -8.57
N ALA A 213 -16.90 -5.08 -7.83
CA ALA A 213 -17.91 -4.17 -8.35
C ALA A 213 -17.63 -2.78 -7.80
N SER A 214 -17.61 -1.75 -8.64
CA SER A 214 -17.41 -0.37 -8.19
C SER A 214 -18.66 0.16 -7.51
N GLY A 215 -18.50 0.84 -6.36
CA GLY A 215 -19.62 1.49 -5.70
C GLY A 215 -19.35 1.85 -4.26
N ASN A 216 -20.30 1.52 -3.39
CA ASN A 216 -20.22 1.85 -1.97
C ASN A 216 -19.27 0.90 -1.22
N LEU A 217 -18.14 1.44 -0.77
CA LEU A 217 -17.14 0.70 -0.01
C LEU A 217 -17.72 0.10 1.29
N ALA A 218 -18.71 0.73 1.92
CA ALA A 218 -19.36 0.18 3.11
C ALA A 218 -20.25 -1.05 2.82
N LEU A 219 -20.56 -1.32 1.55
CA LEU A 219 -21.27 -2.53 1.09
C LEU A 219 -20.32 -3.57 0.47
N GLY A 220 -19.02 -3.30 0.48
CA GLY A 220 -18.00 -4.16 -0.13
C GLY A 220 -17.85 -4.00 -1.64
N GLN A 221 -18.46 -2.99 -2.26
CA GLN A 221 -18.29 -2.69 -3.68
C GLN A 221 -16.99 -1.92 -3.91
N ILE A 222 -15.86 -2.65 -3.95
CA ILE A 222 -14.52 -2.05 -3.98
C ILE A 222 -13.87 -2.04 -5.38
N GLY A 223 -14.44 -2.73 -6.36
CA GLY A 223 -13.95 -2.79 -7.74
C GLY A 223 -12.73 -3.69 -7.93
N THR A 224 -11.65 -3.44 -7.20
CA THR A 224 -10.42 -4.26 -7.15
C THR A 224 -9.82 -4.18 -5.75
N THR A 225 -8.78 -4.95 -5.45
CA THR A 225 -7.87 -4.59 -4.35
C THR A 225 -7.08 -3.34 -4.75
N PHE A 226 -7.03 -2.34 -3.86
CA PHE A 226 -6.38 -1.06 -4.14
C PHE A 226 -5.92 -0.31 -2.88
N PHE A 227 -4.88 0.50 -3.04
CA PHE A 227 -4.44 1.51 -2.10
C PHE A 227 -5.12 2.86 -2.35
N THR A 228 -5.41 3.58 -1.27
CA THR A 228 -5.88 4.96 -1.34
C THR A 228 -5.33 5.80 -0.19
N ASN A 229 -5.12 7.10 -0.46
CA ASN A 229 -4.78 8.10 0.54
C ASN A 229 -5.78 9.25 0.45
N ARG A 230 -6.80 9.23 1.32
CA ARG A 230 -7.84 10.26 1.37
C ARG A 230 -7.70 11.09 2.65
N SER A 231 -8.58 12.06 2.85
CA SER A 231 -8.67 12.83 4.10
C SER A 231 -8.86 11.94 5.35
N THR A 232 -9.42 10.74 5.18
CA THR A 232 -9.56 9.74 6.23
C THR A 232 -8.26 9.00 6.55
N GLY A 233 -7.20 9.18 5.75
CA GLY A 233 -5.88 8.58 5.91
C GLY A 233 -5.58 7.53 4.84
N ARG A 234 -4.45 6.83 5.03
CA ARG A 234 -3.98 5.76 4.14
C ARG A 234 -4.74 4.47 4.41
N ALA A 235 -5.25 3.85 3.35
CA ALA A 235 -5.97 2.61 3.42
C ALA A 235 -5.66 1.68 2.24
N ILE A 236 -5.74 0.37 2.48
CA ILE A 236 -5.76 -0.67 1.45
C ILE A 236 -7.11 -1.37 1.56
N TYR A 237 -7.87 -1.44 0.48
CA TYR A 237 -9.08 -2.28 0.39
C TYR A 237 -8.70 -3.57 -0.31
N VAL A 238 -9.14 -4.71 0.25
CA VAL A 238 -8.75 -6.04 -0.19
C VAL A 238 -10.00 -6.85 -0.54
N LEU A 239 -10.02 -7.47 -1.72
CA LEU A 239 -11.07 -8.39 -2.14
C LEU A 239 -11.10 -9.64 -1.28
N GLY A 240 -12.28 -10.23 -1.15
CA GLY A 240 -12.46 -11.39 -0.29
C GLY A 240 -13.61 -12.28 -0.71
N LYS A 241 -14.14 -12.13 -1.93
CA LYS A 241 -15.31 -12.87 -2.37
C LYS A 241 -14.92 -14.25 -2.86
N GLU A 242 -15.27 -15.26 -2.08
CA GLU A 242 -15.12 -16.67 -2.46
C GLU A 242 -15.71 -16.93 -3.86
N ASN A 243 -15.00 -17.76 -4.64
CA ASN A 243 -15.31 -18.18 -6.00
C ASN A 243 -15.24 -17.08 -7.05
N VAL A 244 -14.84 -15.87 -6.67
CA VAL A 244 -14.67 -14.74 -7.57
C VAL A 244 -13.22 -14.27 -7.50
N ASP A 245 -12.81 -13.74 -6.35
CA ASP A 245 -11.51 -13.13 -6.12
C ASP A 245 -11.27 -13.00 -4.60
N THR A 246 -10.21 -13.64 -4.10
CA THR A 246 -9.88 -13.67 -2.67
C THR A 246 -8.42 -13.33 -2.45
N ASP A 247 -8.16 -12.13 -1.96
CA ASP A 247 -6.80 -11.63 -1.83
C ASP A 247 -6.19 -11.82 -0.44
N GLU A 248 -6.93 -12.36 0.54
CA GLU A 248 -6.39 -12.51 1.91
C GLU A 248 -5.13 -13.38 1.99
N TYR A 249 -4.95 -14.31 1.06
CA TYR A 249 -3.79 -15.18 0.96
C TYR A 249 -2.88 -14.84 -0.24
N ASP A 250 -3.25 -13.85 -1.04
CA ASP A 250 -2.49 -13.39 -2.19
C ASP A 250 -1.50 -12.32 -1.76
N ALA A 251 -0.49 -12.79 -1.01
CA ALA A 251 0.54 -11.93 -0.44
C ALA A 251 1.16 -10.95 -1.46
N PRO A 252 1.41 -11.32 -2.74
CA PRO A 252 1.90 -10.36 -3.73
C PRO A 252 0.94 -9.19 -4.02
N VAL A 253 -0.36 -9.43 -4.08
CA VAL A 253 -1.40 -8.40 -4.30
C VAL A 253 -1.39 -7.41 -3.13
N VAL A 254 -1.44 -7.91 -1.90
CA VAL A 254 -1.40 -7.07 -0.69
C VAL A 254 -0.08 -6.33 -0.56
N ALA A 255 1.04 -6.97 -0.92
CA ALA A 255 2.34 -6.33 -0.92
C ALA A 255 2.46 -5.24 -2.00
N HIS A 256 1.87 -5.42 -3.19
CA HIS A 256 1.80 -4.41 -4.24
C HIS A 256 1.10 -3.14 -3.75
N GLU A 257 -0.07 -3.27 -3.13
CA GLU A 257 -0.78 -2.13 -2.55
C GLU A 257 -0.01 -1.49 -1.39
N TRP A 258 0.73 -2.30 -0.63
CA TRP A 258 1.66 -1.75 0.36
C TRP A 258 2.80 -0.96 -0.31
N GLY A 259 3.20 -1.31 -1.53
CA GLY A 259 4.14 -0.56 -2.36
C GLY A 259 3.64 0.86 -2.66
N HIS A 260 2.35 1.04 -2.96
CA HIS A 260 1.76 2.37 -3.11
C HIS A 260 1.66 3.11 -1.76
N TYR A 261 1.34 2.40 -0.67
CA TYR A 261 1.46 2.96 0.67
C TYR A 261 2.88 3.47 0.96
N TYR A 262 3.91 2.72 0.56
CA TYR A 262 5.32 3.13 0.70
C TYR A 262 5.59 4.42 -0.09
N GLN A 263 5.13 4.51 -1.34
CA GLN A 263 5.33 5.72 -2.14
C GLN A 263 4.66 6.93 -1.47
N SER A 264 3.41 6.74 -1.02
CA SER A 264 2.64 7.77 -0.33
C SER A 264 3.27 8.20 1.01
N ALA A 265 3.86 7.27 1.76
CA ALA A 265 4.41 7.53 3.09
C ALA A 265 5.81 8.15 3.05
N PHE A 266 6.67 7.67 2.16
CA PHE A 266 8.11 7.94 2.22
C PHE A 266 8.69 8.61 0.98
N SER A 267 8.01 8.49 -0.17
CA SER A 267 8.47 8.95 -1.47
C SER A 267 7.52 10.02 -2.03
N ARG A 268 7.29 9.97 -3.35
CA ARG A 268 6.30 10.70 -4.14
C ARG A 268 5.73 9.76 -5.19
N ASP A 269 4.46 9.96 -5.52
CA ASP A 269 3.78 9.35 -6.65
C ASP A 269 2.83 10.37 -7.27
N ASP A 270 3.06 10.73 -8.53
CA ASP A 270 2.22 11.66 -9.31
C ASP A 270 1.30 10.90 -10.28
N SER A 271 1.18 9.57 -10.14
CA SER A 271 0.34 8.73 -10.99
C SER A 271 -1.11 9.23 -11.01
N PRO A 272 -1.73 9.33 -12.20
CA PRO A 272 -3.17 9.62 -12.29
C PRO A 272 -4.03 8.42 -11.86
N GLY A 273 -3.44 7.26 -11.59
CA GLY A 273 -4.15 6.02 -11.28
C GLY A 273 -5.03 5.54 -12.44
N GLY A 274 -6.07 4.77 -12.11
CA GLY A 274 -7.08 4.30 -13.05
C GLY A 274 -6.81 2.93 -13.66
N SER A 275 -7.78 2.43 -14.44
CA SER A 275 -7.74 1.10 -15.04
C SER A 275 -6.53 0.93 -15.96
N HIS A 276 -5.83 -0.20 -15.81
CA HIS A 276 -4.68 -0.53 -16.64
C HIS A 276 -4.44 -2.05 -16.73
N SER A 277 -3.53 -2.45 -17.62
CA SER A 277 -2.97 -3.80 -17.66
C SER A 277 -1.53 -3.80 -18.20
N LEU A 278 -0.80 -4.90 -17.96
CA LEU A 278 0.57 -5.12 -18.42
C LEU A 278 0.76 -5.02 -19.96
N SER A 279 -0.32 -5.18 -20.72
CA SER A 279 -0.28 -5.14 -22.19
C SER A 279 -0.34 -3.73 -22.76
N GLU A 280 -0.75 -2.74 -21.98
CA GLU A 280 -1.02 -1.39 -22.44
C GLU A 280 0.22 -0.50 -22.46
N LEU A 281 0.10 0.61 -23.21
CA LEU A 281 1.05 1.71 -23.19
C LEU A 281 0.49 2.79 -22.26
N LEU A 282 1.13 3.00 -21.13
CA LEU A 282 0.60 3.82 -20.05
C LEU A 282 1.26 5.20 -20.01
N ASP A 283 0.58 6.14 -19.33
CA ASP A 283 1.23 7.35 -18.86
C ASP A 283 2.47 6.99 -18.03
N ARG A 284 3.57 7.76 -18.18
CA ARG A 284 4.85 7.44 -17.53
C ARG A 284 4.75 7.35 -16.00
N ARG A 285 3.85 8.13 -15.41
CA ARG A 285 3.70 8.22 -13.95
C ARG A 285 3.02 6.95 -13.45
N LEU A 286 2.00 6.51 -14.18
CA LEU A 286 1.30 5.25 -13.93
C LEU A 286 2.21 4.03 -14.16
N ALA A 287 2.90 3.96 -15.31
CA ALA A 287 3.83 2.86 -15.59
C ALA A 287 4.89 2.70 -14.50
N PHE A 288 5.39 3.83 -13.97
CA PHE A 288 6.35 3.82 -12.88
C PHE A 288 5.73 3.36 -11.55
N SER A 289 4.56 3.88 -11.19
CA SER A 289 3.87 3.54 -9.93
C SER A 289 3.47 2.07 -9.86
N GLU A 290 2.79 1.55 -10.89
CA GLU A 290 2.34 0.15 -10.94
C GLU A 290 3.51 -0.83 -11.12
N GLY A 291 4.53 -0.42 -11.89
CA GLY A 291 5.77 -1.18 -12.01
C GLY A 291 6.52 -1.27 -10.67
N TRP A 292 6.49 -0.21 -9.86
CA TRP A 292 7.02 -0.23 -8.51
C TRP A 292 6.22 -1.17 -7.60
N GLY A 293 4.88 -1.11 -7.60
CA GLY A 293 4.04 -2.01 -6.80
C GLY A 293 4.38 -3.49 -7.07
N ASN A 294 4.44 -3.85 -8.36
CA ASN A 294 4.79 -5.20 -8.80
C ASN A 294 6.18 -5.62 -8.32
N ALA A 295 7.20 -4.79 -8.57
CA ALA A 295 8.57 -5.08 -8.17
C ALA A 295 8.68 -5.20 -6.64
N TRP A 296 8.05 -4.27 -5.92
CA TRP A 296 8.05 -4.24 -4.46
C TRP A 296 7.47 -5.53 -3.86
N SER A 297 6.39 -6.06 -4.43
CA SER A 297 5.83 -7.34 -4.00
C SER A 297 6.90 -8.45 -3.96
N GLY A 298 7.72 -8.56 -5.01
CA GLY A 298 8.82 -9.53 -5.07
C GLY A 298 9.99 -9.18 -4.15
N ILE A 299 10.36 -7.89 -4.08
CA ILE A 299 11.48 -7.39 -3.25
C ILE A 299 11.22 -7.64 -1.76
N ALA A 300 9.99 -7.40 -1.31
CA ALA A 300 9.58 -7.55 0.08
C ALA A 300 9.37 -9.01 0.47
N LEU A 301 8.72 -9.79 -0.39
CA LEU A 301 8.40 -11.20 -0.11
C LEU A 301 9.54 -12.16 -0.45
N GLY A 302 10.60 -11.70 -1.11
CA GLY A 302 11.74 -12.53 -1.50
C GLY A 302 11.38 -13.56 -2.58
N ARG A 303 10.52 -13.19 -3.53
CA ARG A 303 10.06 -14.06 -4.62
C ARG A 303 10.14 -13.38 -5.98
N SER A 304 10.21 -14.18 -7.04
CA SER A 304 10.35 -13.71 -8.43
C SER A 304 9.03 -13.60 -9.18
N ASN A 305 7.90 -13.86 -8.53
CA ASN A 305 6.61 -13.83 -9.19
C ASN A 305 5.53 -13.13 -8.35
N TYR A 306 4.62 -12.47 -9.07
CA TYR A 306 3.37 -11.93 -8.55
C TYR A 306 2.25 -12.91 -8.87
N THR A 307 1.41 -13.23 -7.89
CA THR A 307 0.33 -14.21 -8.01
C THR A 307 -0.94 -13.70 -7.37
N ASP A 308 -2.05 -13.99 -8.02
CA ASP A 308 -3.40 -13.51 -7.71
C ASP A 308 -4.36 -14.66 -8.03
N SER A 309 -5.18 -15.07 -7.06
CA SER A 309 -6.08 -16.22 -7.13
C SER A 309 -7.54 -15.79 -7.32
N THR A 310 -8.19 -16.41 -8.29
CA THR A 310 -9.55 -16.06 -8.69
C THR A 310 -10.40 -17.29 -9.01
N GLY A 311 -11.68 -17.05 -9.27
CA GLY A 311 -12.61 -18.02 -9.80
C GLY A 311 -13.01 -19.13 -8.82
N PRO A 312 -13.80 -20.11 -9.29
CA PRO A 312 -14.33 -21.19 -8.45
C PRO A 312 -13.23 -21.97 -7.72
N GLY A 313 -13.38 -22.13 -6.41
CA GLY A 313 -12.43 -22.79 -5.52
C GLY A 313 -11.05 -22.12 -5.47
N GLN A 314 -10.92 -20.88 -5.95
CA GLN A 314 -9.64 -20.15 -6.06
C GLN A 314 -8.62 -20.94 -6.89
N ALA A 315 -9.13 -21.73 -7.84
CA ALA A 315 -8.36 -22.67 -8.66
C ALA A 315 -7.94 -22.07 -10.01
N GLN A 316 -8.16 -20.77 -10.21
CA GLN A 316 -7.72 -19.99 -11.37
C GLN A 316 -6.92 -18.79 -10.88
N GLY A 317 -6.24 -18.09 -11.80
CA GLY A 317 -5.58 -16.83 -11.48
C GLY A 317 -4.34 -16.54 -12.32
N GLY A 318 -3.64 -15.49 -11.92
CA GLY A 318 -2.47 -14.94 -12.61
C GLY A 318 -1.15 -15.36 -11.97
N ASN A 319 -0.12 -15.52 -12.79
CA ASN A 319 1.25 -15.72 -12.34
C ASN A 319 2.20 -14.95 -13.27
N LEU A 320 2.66 -13.81 -12.77
CA LEU A 320 3.51 -12.87 -13.48
C LEU A 320 4.97 -13.04 -13.03
N ASN A 321 5.87 -13.23 -13.98
CA ASN A 321 7.31 -13.28 -13.73
C ASN A 321 7.90 -11.86 -13.62
N LEU A 322 8.30 -11.44 -12.41
CA LEU A 322 8.86 -10.12 -12.15
C LEU A 322 10.27 -9.94 -12.73
N ALA A 323 10.96 -11.03 -13.08
CA ALA A 323 12.25 -10.95 -13.76
C ALA A 323 12.11 -10.53 -15.24
N ALA A 324 10.97 -10.81 -15.86
CA ALA A 324 10.74 -10.61 -17.28
C ALA A 324 10.16 -9.21 -17.55
N GLY A 325 10.78 -8.49 -18.49
CA GLY A 325 10.26 -7.21 -18.96
C GLY A 325 9.15 -7.36 -20.00
N ALA A 326 8.73 -6.24 -20.59
CA ALA A 326 7.76 -6.24 -21.68
C ALA A 326 8.35 -6.97 -22.92
N PRO A 327 7.70 -8.02 -23.45
CA PRO A 327 8.27 -8.82 -24.54
C PRO A 327 8.17 -8.15 -25.92
N SER A 328 7.26 -7.18 -26.07
CA SER A 328 7.04 -6.42 -27.30
C SER A 328 6.89 -4.95 -26.93
N ASN A 329 7.38 -4.03 -27.76
CA ASN A 329 7.33 -2.58 -27.52
C ASN A 329 7.70 -2.18 -26.06
N PRO A 330 8.88 -2.61 -25.54
CA PRO A 330 9.31 -2.25 -24.20
C PRO A 330 9.64 -0.76 -24.12
N GLY A 331 9.58 -0.18 -22.92
CA GLY A 331 9.92 1.23 -22.72
C GLY A 331 9.43 1.78 -21.39
N TRP A 332 9.67 3.07 -21.19
CA TRP A 332 9.30 3.81 -19.98
C TRP A 332 7.78 3.93 -19.76
N PHE A 333 6.99 3.65 -20.79
CA PHE A 333 5.52 3.63 -20.79
C PHE A 333 4.95 2.22 -20.51
N ARG A 334 5.78 1.25 -20.11
CA ARG A 334 5.35 -0.14 -19.83
C ARG A 334 5.56 -0.48 -18.37
N GLU A 335 4.47 -0.80 -17.69
CA GLU A 335 4.48 -1.36 -16.33
C GLU A 335 5.43 -2.57 -16.21
N ALA A 336 5.36 -3.49 -17.18
CA ALA A 336 6.23 -4.67 -17.19
C ALA A 336 7.71 -4.35 -17.37
N SER A 337 8.05 -3.30 -18.13
CA SER A 337 9.44 -2.85 -18.21
C SER A 337 9.92 -2.32 -16.86
N ILE A 338 9.11 -1.49 -16.20
CA ILE A 338 9.49 -0.90 -14.91
C ILE A 338 9.63 -1.97 -13.82
N HIS A 339 8.68 -2.91 -13.68
CA HIS A 339 8.80 -3.93 -12.64
C HIS A 339 10.06 -4.79 -12.81
N SER A 340 10.42 -5.06 -14.08
CA SER A 340 11.56 -5.92 -14.38
C SER A 340 12.86 -5.21 -14.05
N ILE A 341 12.96 -3.91 -14.38
CA ILE A 341 14.11 -3.09 -14.01
C ILE A 341 14.26 -3.06 -12.48
N LEU A 342 13.21 -2.71 -11.74
CA LEU A 342 13.33 -2.49 -10.29
C LEU A 342 13.56 -3.80 -9.52
N TRP A 343 12.90 -4.89 -9.92
CA TRP A 343 13.10 -6.20 -9.31
C TRP A 343 14.52 -6.73 -9.57
N ASN A 344 15.00 -6.66 -10.81
CA ASN A 344 16.36 -7.10 -11.15
C ASN A 344 17.43 -6.20 -10.54
N LEU A 345 17.17 -4.89 -10.43
CA LEU A 345 18.07 -3.96 -9.75
C LEU A 345 18.26 -4.35 -8.29
N ASN A 346 17.17 -4.65 -7.57
CA ASN A 346 17.28 -5.15 -6.19
C ASN A 346 18.10 -6.43 -6.10
N ASN A 347 17.98 -7.35 -7.06
CA ASN A 347 18.77 -8.59 -7.05
C ASN A 347 20.25 -8.36 -7.33
N GLN A 348 20.60 -7.30 -8.07
CA GLN A 348 21.99 -6.98 -8.38
C GLN A 348 22.67 -6.14 -7.30
N VAL A 349 21.95 -5.20 -6.67
CA VAL A 349 22.57 -4.19 -5.77
C VAL A 349 21.89 -4.08 -4.40
N GLY A 350 20.86 -4.88 -4.13
CA GLY A 350 20.08 -4.84 -2.90
C GLY A 350 19.04 -3.71 -2.86
N PHE A 351 18.24 -3.71 -1.80
CA PHE A 351 17.14 -2.75 -1.64
C PHE A 351 17.60 -1.35 -1.23
N LYS A 352 18.71 -1.24 -0.49
CA LYS A 352 19.15 0.04 0.09
C LYS A 352 19.34 1.15 -0.97
N PRO A 353 20.04 0.92 -2.11
CA PRO A 353 20.15 1.93 -3.17
C PRO A 353 18.79 2.43 -3.69
N ILE A 354 17.81 1.54 -3.84
CA ILE A 354 16.46 1.88 -4.30
C ILE A 354 15.72 2.70 -3.23
N HIS A 355 15.82 2.28 -1.96
CA HIS A 355 15.23 3.00 -0.83
C HIS A 355 15.80 4.42 -0.69
N ASP A 356 17.13 4.56 -0.70
CA ASP A 356 17.81 5.84 -0.62
C ASP A 356 17.39 6.76 -1.78
N THR A 357 17.20 6.20 -2.98
CA THR A 357 16.73 6.95 -4.17
C THR A 357 15.30 7.46 -4.00
N LEU A 358 14.36 6.58 -3.65
CA LEU A 358 12.95 6.94 -3.51
C LEU A 358 12.71 7.91 -2.34
N THR A 359 13.56 7.86 -1.31
CA THR A 359 13.46 8.77 -0.16
C THR A 359 14.30 10.04 -0.30
N ALA A 360 15.16 10.14 -1.33
CA ALA A 360 15.99 11.30 -1.57
C ALA A 360 15.16 12.54 -1.88
N THR A 361 15.64 13.70 -1.41
CA THR A 361 15.00 15.00 -1.70
C THR A 361 14.96 15.29 -3.20
N SER A 362 15.96 14.85 -3.97
CA SER A 362 16.03 15.03 -5.43
C SER A 362 14.91 14.31 -6.17
N PHE A 363 14.42 13.18 -5.66
CA PHE A 363 13.26 12.48 -6.23
C PHE A 363 11.95 13.05 -5.68
N LYS A 364 11.84 13.14 -4.35
CA LYS A 364 10.60 13.57 -3.67
C LYS A 364 10.16 14.98 -4.02
N ASN A 365 11.11 15.90 -4.14
CA ASN A 365 10.86 17.31 -4.38
C ASN A 365 11.38 17.77 -5.76
N GLY A 366 11.71 16.82 -6.64
CA GLY A 366 12.20 17.13 -7.99
C GLY A 366 11.12 17.79 -8.85
N VAL A 367 11.49 18.69 -9.77
CA VAL A 367 10.50 19.39 -10.60
C VAL A 367 9.79 18.47 -11.60
N ALA A 368 10.52 17.52 -12.19
CA ALA A 368 9.95 16.50 -13.07
C ALA A 368 8.90 15.65 -12.33
N VAL A 369 7.85 15.24 -13.05
CA VAL A 369 6.87 14.30 -12.50
C VAL A 369 7.48 12.93 -12.30
N THR A 370 6.99 12.15 -11.34
CA THR A 370 7.51 10.82 -11.04
C THR A 370 7.50 9.91 -12.27
N SER A 371 8.67 9.39 -12.64
CA SER A 371 8.83 8.33 -13.63
C SER A 371 10.19 7.66 -13.46
N ILE A 372 10.53 6.74 -14.35
CA ILE A 372 11.85 6.07 -14.35
C ILE A 372 13.02 7.04 -14.58
N HIS A 373 12.81 8.16 -15.28
CA HIS A 373 13.88 9.14 -15.59
C HIS A 373 14.33 9.95 -14.36
N PRO A 374 13.45 10.63 -13.59
CA PRO A 374 13.87 11.26 -12.34
C PRO A 374 14.32 10.24 -11.29
N PHE A 375 13.78 9.01 -11.29
CA PHE A 375 14.33 7.92 -10.48
C PHE A 375 15.79 7.64 -10.85
N THR A 376 16.10 7.52 -12.15
CA THR A 376 17.46 7.28 -12.64
C THR A 376 18.42 8.42 -12.25
N ALA A 377 18.00 9.67 -12.43
CA ALA A 377 18.82 10.83 -12.04
C ALA A 377 19.11 10.86 -10.53
N ALA A 378 18.09 10.58 -9.70
CA ALA A 378 18.25 10.47 -8.26
C ALA A 378 19.10 9.25 -7.86
N PHE A 379 18.94 8.11 -8.53
CA PHE A 379 19.69 6.88 -8.27
C PHE A 379 21.18 7.05 -8.54
N ASN A 380 21.52 7.73 -9.63
CA ASN A 380 22.91 7.99 -9.97
C ASN A 380 23.61 8.89 -8.93
N SER A 381 22.84 9.71 -8.22
CA SER A 381 23.33 10.52 -7.09
C SER A 381 23.40 9.71 -5.78
N ALA A 382 22.38 8.89 -5.49
CA ALA A 382 22.27 8.13 -4.26
C ALA A 382 23.20 6.91 -4.21
N ALA A 383 23.47 6.28 -5.35
CA ALA A 383 24.25 5.06 -5.48
C ALA A 383 25.18 5.08 -6.71
N PRO A 384 26.18 5.98 -6.76
CA PRO A 384 27.06 6.15 -7.92
C PRO A 384 27.82 4.87 -8.31
N GLY A 385 28.11 3.98 -7.34
CA GLY A 385 28.74 2.68 -7.61
C GLY A 385 27.84 1.65 -8.31
N SER A 386 26.53 1.90 -8.38
CA SER A 386 25.52 1.00 -8.94
C SER A 386 24.92 1.49 -10.26
N VAL A 387 25.39 2.62 -10.78
CA VAL A 387 24.89 3.25 -12.03
C VAL A 387 24.95 2.29 -13.22
N GLY A 388 26.05 1.54 -13.35
CA GLY A 388 26.22 0.59 -14.45
C GLY A 388 25.14 -0.50 -14.47
N ALA A 389 24.71 -0.97 -13.29
CA ALA A 389 23.65 -1.97 -13.16
C ALA A 389 22.30 -1.42 -13.63
N LEU A 390 21.92 -0.21 -13.16
CA LEU A 390 20.68 0.43 -13.61
C LEU A 390 20.71 0.73 -15.10
N ASN A 391 21.81 1.28 -15.64
CA ASN A 391 21.92 1.60 -17.07
C ASN A 391 21.77 0.36 -17.96
N ALA A 392 22.32 -0.78 -17.57
CA ALA A 392 22.17 -2.04 -18.31
C ALA A 392 20.70 -2.51 -18.33
N LEU A 393 19.99 -2.39 -17.20
CA LEU A 393 18.58 -2.77 -17.10
C LEU A 393 17.67 -1.83 -17.92
N LEU A 394 17.93 -0.52 -17.88
CA LEU A 394 17.23 0.48 -18.70
C LEU A 394 17.42 0.20 -20.20
N ALA A 395 18.67 -0.03 -20.63
CA ALA A 395 18.98 -0.36 -22.01
C ALA A 395 18.30 -1.66 -22.46
N GLY A 396 18.25 -2.66 -21.58
CA GLY A 396 17.55 -3.93 -21.83
C GLY A 396 16.03 -3.79 -22.00
N GLN A 397 15.45 -2.66 -21.64
CA GLN A 397 14.04 -2.32 -21.85
C GLN A 397 13.86 -1.13 -22.80
N SER A 398 14.87 -0.80 -23.61
CA SER A 398 14.84 0.30 -24.58
C SER A 398 14.53 1.66 -23.95
N ILE A 399 15.09 1.95 -22.77
CA ILE A 399 14.97 3.23 -22.07
C ILE A 399 16.35 3.91 -22.07
N ASN A 400 16.41 5.18 -22.48
CA ASN A 400 17.69 5.88 -22.58
C ASN A 400 18.16 6.39 -21.21
N ALA A 401 19.37 5.99 -20.80
CA ALA A 401 20.01 6.39 -19.55
C ALA A 401 21.14 7.44 -19.72
N ALA A 402 21.48 7.84 -20.94
CA ALA A 402 22.74 8.52 -21.27
C ALA A 402 22.87 9.95 -20.75
N SER A 403 21.76 10.65 -20.47
CA SER A 403 21.79 12.06 -20.09
C SER A 403 21.86 12.32 -18.59
N ASN A 404 21.61 11.31 -17.75
CA ASN A 404 21.45 11.48 -16.30
C ASN A 404 20.55 12.69 -15.94
N ASP A 405 19.45 12.87 -16.69
CA ASP A 405 18.56 14.03 -16.60
C ASP A 405 17.15 13.57 -16.19
N PRO A 406 16.51 14.23 -15.21
CA PRO A 406 15.18 13.85 -14.75
C PRO A 406 14.07 14.10 -15.78
N PHE A 407 14.32 14.89 -16.84
CA PHE A 407 13.34 15.19 -17.88
C PHE A 407 13.42 14.25 -19.09
N GLY A 408 14.41 13.36 -19.16
CA GLY A 408 14.56 12.42 -20.27
C GLY A 408 14.84 13.10 -21.60
N VAL A 409 15.62 14.19 -21.62
CA VAL A 409 15.88 15.01 -22.84
C VAL A 409 16.43 14.20 -24.02
N GLN A 410 17.20 13.14 -23.76
CA GLN A 410 17.76 12.27 -24.81
C GLN A 410 16.93 11.01 -25.08
N GLU A 411 15.72 10.88 -24.50
CA GLU A 411 14.87 9.72 -24.78
C GLU A 411 14.50 9.67 -26.27
N THR A 412 14.64 8.49 -26.87
CA THR A 412 14.39 8.23 -28.29
C THR A 412 13.30 7.20 -28.52
N ASN A 413 12.91 6.44 -27.49
CA ASN A 413 11.84 5.47 -27.58
C ASN A 413 10.47 6.15 -27.34
N GLY A 414 9.77 6.43 -28.43
CA GLY A 414 8.42 7.02 -28.42
C GLY A 414 7.31 6.03 -28.72
N SER A 415 7.51 4.73 -28.42
CA SER A 415 6.67 3.61 -28.86
C SER A 415 6.82 3.26 -30.35
N THR A 416 6.65 1.97 -30.67
CA THR A 416 6.61 1.48 -32.06
C THR A 416 5.25 1.68 -32.74
N VAL A 417 4.25 2.20 -32.03
CA VAL A 417 2.92 2.48 -32.61
C VAL A 417 3.00 3.74 -33.49
N VAL A 418 2.62 3.59 -34.75
CA VAL A 418 2.63 4.67 -35.75
C VAL A 418 1.78 5.84 -35.26
N GLY A 419 2.34 7.05 -35.30
CA GLY A 419 1.64 8.28 -34.93
C GLY A 419 1.77 8.69 -33.45
N LEU A 420 2.19 7.79 -32.55
CA LEU A 420 2.37 8.13 -31.13
C LEU A 420 3.68 8.86 -30.83
N GLN A 421 4.72 8.67 -31.64
CA GLN A 421 6.05 9.17 -31.33
C GLN A 421 6.10 10.69 -31.12
N SER A 422 5.33 11.48 -31.87
CA SER A 422 5.27 12.96 -31.73
C SER A 422 4.46 13.44 -30.51
N PHE A 423 3.71 12.54 -29.86
CA PHE A 423 3.01 12.81 -28.61
C PHE A 423 3.81 12.30 -27.39
N ALA A 424 4.56 11.21 -27.59
CA ALA A 424 5.44 10.65 -26.56
C ALA A 424 6.76 11.43 -26.41
N LEU A 425 7.29 12.02 -27.50
CA LEU A 425 8.57 12.72 -27.54
C LEU A 425 8.48 14.11 -28.22
N PRO A 426 9.27 15.11 -27.77
CA PRO A 426 10.10 15.07 -26.56
C PRO A 426 9.24 14.90 -25.31
N MET A 427 9.80 14.26 -24.28
CA MET A 427 9.05 13.94 -23.06
C MET A 427 8.48 15.19 -22.37
N TYR A 428 9.18 16.33 -22.46
CA TYR A 428 8.69 17.62 -22.02
C TYR A 428 8.85 18.63 -23.15
N LYS A 429 7.79 19.37 -23.46
CA LYS A 429 7.81 20.48 -24.42
C LYS A 429 8.11 21.77 -23.67
N ALA A 430 8.94 22.64 -24.24
CA ALA A 430 9.20 23.95 -23.63
C ALA A 430 7.97 24.86 -23.77
N ALA A 431 7.62 25.56 -22.69
CA ALA A 431 6.65 26.64 -22.70
C ALA A 431 7.30 27.95 -22.21
N THR A 432 6.83 29.07 -22.74
CA THR A 432 7.39 30.40 -22.48
C THR A 432 6.38 31.24 -21.68
N VAL A 433 6.82 31.81 -20.56
CA VAL A 433 6.03 32.78 -19.77
C VAL A 433 5.85 34.07 -20.57
N GLY A 434 4.65 34.64 -20.56
CA GLY A 434 4.22 35.76 -21.38
C GLY A 434 3.92 35.40 -22.84
N GLY A 435 3.85 34.10 -23.18
CA GLY A 435 3.59 33.62 -24.53
C GLY A 435 2.50 32.53 -24.59
N ALA A 436 2.05 32.25 -25.81
CA ALA A 436 1.15 31.15 -26.10
C ALA A 436 1.93 29.92 -26.58
N THR A 437 1.67 28.77 -25.98
CA THR A 437 2.28 27.47 -26.31
C THR A 437 1.20 26.50 -26.80
N SER A 438 1.42 25.86 -27.95
CA SER A 438 0.54 24.78 -28.43
C SER A 438 0.89 23.47 -27.73
N ALA A 439 -0.12 22.78 -27.20
CA ALA A 439 0.04 21.54 -26.47
C ALA A 439 -1.02 20.53 -26.92
N CYS A 440 -0.60 19.38 -27.45
CA CYS A 440 -1.51 18.38 -28.00
C CYS A 440 -1.37 17.04 -27.28
N VAL A 441 -2.52 16.39 -27.09
CA VAL A 441 -2.69 15.04 -26.52
C VAL A 441 -3.32 14.11 -27.54
N THR A 442 -3.24 12.80 -27.30
CA THR A 442 -3.80 11.77 -28.17
C THR A 442 -4.39 10.60 -27.39
N ASN A 443 -5.43 9.99 -27.94
CA ASN A 443 -6.08 8.78 -27.42
C ASN A 443 -5.76 7.53 -28.27
N GLN A 444 -4.75 7.60 -29.15
CA GLN A 444 -4.38 6.49 -30.03
C GLN A 444 -3.93 5.24 -29.27
N ALA A 445 -3.33 5.38 -28.08
CA ALA A 445 -2.98 4.26 -27.20
C ALA A 445 -4.15 3.80 -26.29
N GLY A 446 -5.32 4.43 -26.42
CA GLY A 446 -6.41 4.43 -25.46
C GLY A 446 -6.55 5.78 -24.75
N ALA A 447 -7.64 5.94 -24.01
CA ALA A 447 -8.03 7.19 -23.35
C ALA A 447 -7.66 7.20 -21.85
N GLY A 448 -7.66 8.39 -21.25
CA GLY A 448 -7.46 8.57 -19.80
C GLY A 448 -6.00 8.50 -19.37
N ASN A 449 -5.53 7.32 -18.95
CA ASN A 449 -4.21 7.14 -18.32
C ASN A 449 -3.17 6.47 -19.25
N LYS A 450 -3.38 6.57 -20.57
CA LYS A 450 -2.55 5.91 -21.57
C LYS A 450 -1.47 6.84 -22.13
N LEU A 451 -0.52 6.24 -22.85
CA LEU A 451 0.56 6.97 -23.50
C LEU A 451 0.00 8.00 -24.48
N GLY A 452 0.32 9.27 -24.24
CA GLY A 452 -0.11 10.39 -25.08
C GLY A 452 -1.38 11.08 -24.60
N SER A 453 -2.12 10.52 -23.62
CA SER A 453 -3.29 11.17 -23.02
C SER A 453 -2.93 12.43 -22.22
N TYR A 454 -1.65 12.58 -21.84
CA TYR A 454 -1.10 13.76 -21.20
C TYR A 454 0.03 14.38 -22.03
N VAL A 455 0.08 15.71 -22.04
CA VAL A 455 1.20 16.50 -22.53
C VAL A 455 1.85 17.26 -21.37
N TYR A 456 3.16 17.40 -21.43
CA TYR A 456 3.96 17.92 -20.34
C TYR A 456 4.74 19.15 -20.82
N LEU A 457 4.44 20.31 -20.24
CA LEU A 457 5.09 21.56 -20.54
C LEU A 457 6.07 21.93 -19.43
N ARG A 458 7.34 22.15 -19.77
CA ARG A 458 8.37 22.65 -18.86
C ARG A 458 8.58 24.14 -19.12
N PHE A 459 8.60 24.93 -18.06
CA PHE A 459 8.80 26.38 -18.15
C PHE A 459 9.57 26.92 -16.94
N THR A 460 10.07 28.14 -17.05
CA THR A 460 10.72 28.87 -15.95
C THR A 460 9.98 30.18 -15.72
N ALA A 461 9.63 30.47 -14.47
CA ALA A 461 8.91 31.68 -14.10
C ALA A 461 9.56 32.37 -12.89
N PRO A 462 9.45 33.70 -12.74
CA PRO A 462 9.78 34.36 -11.49
C PRO A 462 8.81 33.96 -10.36
N ALA A 463 9.21 34.16 -9.11
CA ALA A 463 8.30 33.95 -7.98
C ALA A 463 7.13 34.93 -8.04
N GLY A 464 5.91 34.46 -7.76
CA GLY A 464 4.71 35.29 -7.81
C GLY A 464 3.47 34.52 -8.26
N ASN A 465 2.37 35.24 -8.42
CA ASN A 465 1.12 34.70 -8.93
C ASN A 465 1.09 34.79 -10.45
N HIS A 466 0.90 33.67 -11.12
CA HIS A 466 0.84 33.57 -12.58
C HIS A 466 -0.53 33.04 -13.00
N PRO A 467 -1.35 33.84 -13.71
CA PRO A 467 -2.54 33.33 -14.38
C PRO A 467 -2.13 32.36 -15.49
N ILE A 468 -2.64 31.14 -15.40
CA ILE A 468 -2.50 30.12 -16.43
C ILE A 468 -3.87 29.88 -17.04
N THR A 469 -3.96 30.01 -18.35
CA THR A 469 -5.17 29.72 -19.12
C THR A 469 -4.87 28.68 -20.18
N VAL A 470 -5.70 27.64 -20.22
CA VAL A 470 -5.68 26.61 -21.26
C VAL A 470 -6.99 26.66 -22.02
N THR A 471 -6.93 26.73 -23.34
CA THR A 471 -8.12 26.78 -24.20
C THR A 471 -8.03 25.72 -25.29
N GLY A 472 -9.08 24.92 -25.43
CA GLY A 472 -9.23 23.85 -26.41
C GLY A 472 -10.36 24.09 -27.42
N PRO A 473 -10.60 23.12 -28.31
CA PRO A 473 -11.75 23.13 -29.19
C PRO A 473 -13.06 22.93 -28.40
N PRO A 474 -14.25 23.29 -28.95
CA PRO A 474 -15.51 23.33 -28.20
C PRO A 474 -15.95 22.04 -27.50
N ALA A 475 -15.50 20.87 -27.96
CA ALA A 475 -15.84 19.57 -27.37
C ALA A 475 -14.82 19.08 -26.32
N ALA A 476 -13.67 19.73 -26.22
CA ALA A 476 -12.61 19.36 -25.28
C ALA A 476 -12.88 19.89 -23.88
N ASP A 477 -12.19 19.31 -22.91
CA ASP A 477 -12.25 19.67 -21.50
C ASP A 477 -10.81 19.61 -20.92
N PRO A 478 -10.06 20.72 -20.99
CA PRO A 478 -8.64 20.73 -20.64
C PRO A 478 -8.40 20.78 -19.14
N ASP A 479 -8.11 19.64 -18.52
CA ASP A 479 -7.64 19.63 -17.13
C ASP A 479 -6.13 19.85 -17.08
N PHE A 480 -5.66 20.62 -16.11
CA PHE A 480 -4.22 20.75 -15.88
C PHE A 480 -3.82 20.76 -14.42
N VAL A 481 -2.59 20.27 -14.18
CA VAL A 481 -1.93 20.25 -12.88
C VAL A 481 -0.56 20.89 -13.00
N VAL A 482 -0.18 21.73 -12.03
CA VAL A 482 1.14 22.39 -12.00
C VAL A 482 1.99 21.83 -10.87
N TYR A 483 3.23 21.49 -11.22
CA TYR A 483 4.25 20.97 -10.33
C TYR A 483 5.44 21.93 -10.23
N ALA A 484 5.84 22.25 -9.00
CA ALA A 484 7.10 22.95 -8.69
C ALA A 484 7.80 22.20 -7.54
N GLY A 485 8.22 20.97 -7.82
CA GLY A 485 8.72 20.01 -6.84
C GLY A 485 7.66 19.06 -6.29
N ARG A 486 6.44 19.55 -6.11
CA ARG A 486 5.20 18.80 -5.83
C ARG A 486 4.04 19.47 -6.55
N GLN A 487 2.88 18.83 -6.61
CA GLN A 487 1.66 19.49 -7.05
C GLN A 487 1.39 20.73 -6.18
N ILE A 488 1.20 21.88 -6.83
CA ILE A 488 0.94 23.17 -6.18
C ILE A 488 -0.37 23.82 -6.63
N ALA A 489 -0.92 23.39 -7.76
CA ALA A 489 -2.20 23.84 -8.28
C ALA A 489 -2.78 22.80 -9.24
N GLU A 490 -4.10 22.83 -9.39
CA GLU A 490 -4.87 22.09 -10.39
C GLU A 490 -6.04 22.96 -10.87
N ALA A 491 -6.53 22.68 -12.07
CA ALA A 491 -7.76 23.20 -12.63
C ALA A 491 -8.44 22.08 -13.44
N ASP A 492 -9.67 21.76 -13.05
CA ASP A 492 -10.48 20.62 -13.51
C ASP A 492 -11.96 21.03 -13.68
N GLY A 493 -12.19 22.30 -14.01
CA GLY A 493 -13.52 22.80 -14.34
C GLY A 493 -14.07 22.18 -15.62
N LEU A 494 -15.35 22.46 -15.87
CA LEU A 494 -16.04 21.97 -17.07
C LEU A 494 -15.98 23.00 -18.19
N GLY A 495 -15.57 22.55 -19.37
CA GLY A 495 -15.76 23.26 -20.64
C GLY A 495 -14.46 23.41 -21.43
N ALA A 496 -14.53 24.08 -22.58
CA ALA A 496 -13.40 24.17 -23.49
C ALA A 496 -12.26 25.11 -23.03
N SER A 497 -12.32 25.68 -21.83
CA SER A 497 -11.25 26.53 -21.30
C SER A 497 -11.18 26.49 -19.79
N GLU A 498 -9.97 26.26 -19.27
CA GLU A 498 -9.67 26.27 -17.84
C GLU A 498 -8.71 27.42 -17.50
N THR A 499 -8.85 27.99 -16.30
CA THR A 499 -7.96 29.06 -15.82
C THR A 499 -7.73 28.95 -14.32
N ALA A 500 -6.46 29.02 -13.90
CA ALA A 500 -6.08 29.13 -12.50
C ALA A 500 -4.97 30.15 -12.30
N THR A 501 -5.01 30.87 -11.17
CA THR A 501 -3.87 31.70 -10.73
C THR A 501 -2.98 30.87 -9.82
N VAL A 502 -1.74 30.63 -10.24
CA VAL A 502 -0.81 29.73 -9.55
C VAL A 502 0.30 30.54 -8.87
N SER A 503 0.46 30.36 -7.56
CA SER A 503 1.56 30.96 -6.80
C SER A 503 2.83 30.13 -6.97
N LEU A 504 3.74 30.57 -7.85
CA LEU A 504 5.01 29.89 -8.12
C LEU A 504 6.11 30.36 -7.17
N PRO A 505 6.97 29.44 -6.66
CA PRO A 505 8.12 29.79 -5.83
C PRO A 505 9.27 30.45 -6.61
N GLY A 506 9.16 30.53 -7.94
CA GLY A 506 10.22 30.94 -8.85
C GLY A 506 11.11 29.77 -9.27
N GLY A 507 11.63 29.82 -10.50
CA GLY A 507 12.44 28.75 -11.09
C GLY A 507 11.63 27.86 -12.03
N GLU A 508 12.07 26.61 -12.18
CA GLU A 508 11.46 25.65 -13.10
C GLU A 508 10.16 25.05 -12.55
N ALA A 509 9.19 24.86 -13.43
CA ALA A 509 7.92 24.20 -13.16
C ALA A 509 7.50 23.31 -14.35
N VAL A 510 6.57 22.40 -14.07
CA VAL A 510 5.93 21.53 -15.06
C VAL A 510 4.42 21.75 -15.01
N LEU A 511 3.80 21.96 -16.16
CA LEU A 511 2.35 21.86 -16.35
C LEU A 511 2.04 20.55 -17.06
N VAL A 512 1.17 19.75 -16.47
CA VAL A 512 0.65 18.50 -17.05
C VAL A 512 -0.78 18.77 -17.49
N LEU A 513 -1.10 18.44 -18.74
CA LEU A 513 -2.40 18.74 -19.36
C LEU A 513 -2.98 17.49 -20.02
N ASN A 514 -4.27 17.25 -19.85
CA ASN A 514 -5.05 16.24 -20.56
C ASN A 514 -6.35 16.82 -21.14
N ASP A 515 -7.04 16.01 -21.95
CA ASP A 515 -8.42 16.25 -22.37
C ASP A 515 -9.32 15.28 -21.59
N PHE A 516 -10.02 15.74 -20.56
CA PHE A 516 -10.89 14.90 -19.71
C PHE A 516 -11.97 14.20 -20.53
N ASN A 517 -12.57 14.94 -21.48
CA ASN A 517 -13.60 14.39 -22.37
C ASN A 517 -13.06 13.41 -23.40
N ASN A 518 -11.73 13.33 -23.58
CA ASN A 518 -11.11 12.53 -24.65
C ASN A 518 -11.77 12.83 -26.02
N SER A 519 -12.00 14.11 -26.29
CA SER A 519 -12.97 14.62 -27.28
C SER A 519 -12.69 14.21 -28.72
N SER A 520 -11.46 13.78 -29.03
CA SER A 520 -11.07 13.25 -30.34
C SER A 520 -9.87 12.32 -30.24
N SER A 521 -9.42 11.78 -31.38
CA SER A 521 -8.17 11.00 -31.43
C SER A 521 -6.95 11.86 -31.09
N ASN A 522 -6.93 13.14 -31.48
CA ASN A 522 -5.84 14.08 -31.21
C ASN A 522 -6.45 15.46 -30.89
N THR A 523 -6.25 15.96 -29.68
CA THR A 523 -6.77 17.26 -29.25
C THR A 523 -5.62 18.22 -28.99
N CYS A 524 -5.69 19.46 -29.50
CA CYS A 524 -4.67 20.49 -29.30
C CYS A 524 -5.25 21.69 -28.55
N PHE A 525 -4.46 22.22 -27.64
CA PHE A 525 -4.78 23.33 -26.76
C PHE A 525 -3.80 24.48 -26.94
N THR A 526 -4.26 25.68 -26.63
CA THR A 526 -3.40 26.85 -26.45
C THR A 526 -3.22 27.11 -24.96
N VAL A 527 -1.98 27.09 -24.48
CA VAL A 527 -1.61 27.35 -23.10
C VAL A 527 -0.94 28.72 -23.01
N THR A 528 -1.42 29.57 -22.11
CA THR A 528 -0.78 30.85 -21.77
C THR A 528 -0.43 30.87 -20.29
N ILE A 529 0.78 31.34 -19.97
CA ILE A 529 1.30 31.48 -18.60
C ILE A 529 1.75 32.93 -18.48
N ASN A 530 1.08 33.75 -17.67
CA ASN A 530 1.32 35.20 -17.61
C ASN A 530 1.91 35.67 -16.30
#